data_AF-A0A2A2WTX7-F1
#
_entry.id   AF-A0A2A2WTX7-F1
#
_cell.length_a   1.000
_cell.length_b   1.000
_cell.length_c   1.000
_cell.angle_alpha   90.00
_cell.angle_beta   90.00
_cell.angle_gamma   90.00
#
_symmetry.space_group_name_H-M   'P 1'
#
loop_
_entity.id
_entity.type
_entity.pdbx_description
1 polymer ?
#
loop_
_entity_poly.entity_id
_entity_poly.type
_entity_poly.pdbx_seq_one_letter_code
_entity_poly.pdbx_strand_id
1 'polypeptide(L)' 'MAAPIHMEAHVSFATADESRVRFDELCRNHMRMSTDDFLALWDAGEFDGADWDAVPGLRAVAMALPMVRS' A
#
# COMPACT_ATOMS: atom_id res chain seq x y z
N MET A 1 21.57 -26.31 30.61
CA MET A 1 21.69 -26.33 29.14
C MET A 1 20.60 -25.42 28.60
N ALA A 2 20.95 -24.29 27.98
CA ALA A 2 19.98 -23.36 27.39
C ALA A 2 19.71 -23.79 25.94
N ALA A 3 18.44 -24.01 25.59
CA ALA A 3 18.04 -24.36 24.23
C ALA A 3 18.16 -23.12 23.32
N PRO A 4 18.62 -23.27 22.06
CA PRO A 4 18.68 -22.16 21.12
C PRO A 4 17.27 -21.76 20.70
N ILE A 5 16.96 -20.45 20.82
CA ILE A 5 15.77 -19.84 20.23
C ILE A 5 15.94 -19.83 18.71
N HIS A 6 15.33 -20.80 18.02
CA HIS A 6 15.18 -20.75 16.57
C HIS A 6 14.04 -19.78 16.28
N MET A 7 14.38 -18.53 15.96
CA MET A 7 13.39 -17.54 15.54
C MET A 7 13.07 -17.80 14.06
N GLU A 8 12.14 -18.72 13.81
CA GLU A 8 11.56 -18.93 12.48
C GLU A 8 10.78 -17.67 12.12
N ALA A 9 11.35 -16.83 11.25
CA ALA A 9 10.63 -15.73 10.64
C ALA A 9 9.57 -16.31 9.71
N HIS A 10 8.36 -16.53 10.23
CA HIS A 10 7.19 -16.85 9.42
C HIS A 10 6.88 -15.66 8.50
N VAL A 11 7.37 -15.71 7.27
CA VAL A 11 6.93 -14.81 6.20
C VAL A 11 5.54 -15.29 5.77
N SER A 12 4.51 -14.77 6.43
CA SER A 12 3.14 -14.92 5.95
C SER A 12 2.95 -13.98 4.75
N PHE A 13 2.85 -14.56 3.55
CA PHE A 13 2.40 -13.83 2.37
C PHE A 13 0.96 -13.35 2.64
N ALA A 14 0.75 -12.04 2.65
CA ALA A 14 -0.60 -11.50 2.71
C ALA A 14 -1.38 -12.02 1.49
N THR A 15 -2.60 -12.50 1.70
CA THR A 15 -3.51 -12.82 0.61
C THR A 15 -3.84 -11.54 -0.16
N ALA A 16 -4.21 -11.65 -1.43
CA ALA A 16 -4.58 -10.48 -2.24
C ALA A 16 -5.67 -9.61 -1.57
N ASP A 17 -6.56 -10.24 -0.80
CA ASP A 17 -7.60 -9.58 -0.02
C ASP A 17 -7.02 -8.76 1.15
N GLU A 18 -6.10 -9.34 1.94
CA GLU A 18 -5.40 -8.64 3.02
C GLU A 18 -4.55 -7.46 2.50
N SER A 19 -3.88 -7.63 1.37
CA SER A 19 -3.12 -6.55 0.73
C SER A 19 -4.02 -5.40 0.32
N ARG A 20 -5.24 -5.70 -0.18
CA ARG A 20 -6.23 -4.67 -0.56
C ARG A 20 -6.79 -3.93 0.64
N VAL A 21 -7.09 -4.64 1.74
CA VAL A 21 -7.56 -4.01 2.99
C VAL A 21 -6.51 -3.06 3.55
N ARG A 22 -5.24 -3.50 3.63
CA ARG A 22 -4.13 -2.65 4.11
C ARG A 22 -3.88 -1.45 3.21
N PHE A 23 -4.01 -1.64 1.89
CA PHE A 23 -3.89 -0.53 0.94
C PHE A 23 -5.05 0.47 1.11
N ASP A 24 -6.27 -0.01 1.37
CA ASP A 24 -7.42 0.86 1.63
C ASP A 24 -7.24 1.71 2.88
N GLU A 25 -6.72 1.11 3.96
CA GLU A 25 -6.37 1.84 5.16
C GLU A 25 -5.29 2.91 4.89
N LEU A 26 -4.29 2.58 4.05
CA LEU A 26 -3.26 3.53 3.65
C LEU A 26 -3.85 4.70 2.87
N CYS A 27 -4.67 4.45 1.85
CA CYS A 27 -5.37 5.48 1.08
C CYS A 27 -6.24 6.37 1.97
N ARG A 28 -7.00 5.77 2.90
CA ARG A 28 -7.86 6.53 3.82
C ARG A 28 -7.06 7.37 4.81
N ASN A 29 -5.98 6.84 5.35
CA ASN A 29 -5.16 7.54 6.34
C ASN A 29 -4.37 8.69 5.72
N HIS A 30 -3.80 8.48 4.52
CA HIS A 30 -2.92 9.43 3.87
C HIS A 30 -3.65 10.42 2.96
N MET A 31 -4.66 9.96 2.22
CA MET A 31 -5.31 10.74 1.17
C MET A 31 -6.82 10.92 1.39
N ARG A 32 -7.38 10.37 2.49
CA ARG A 32 -8.81 10.46 2.85
C ARG A 32 -9.74 9.95 1.75
N MET A 33 -9.27 9.00 0.95
CA MET A 33 -10.01 8.37 -0.15
C MET A 33 -9.93 6.85 -0.06
N SER A 34 -10.86 6.17 -0.71
CA SER A 34 -10.85 4.71 -0.83
C SER A 34 -9.81 4.26 -1.86
N THR A 35 -9.42 2.99 -1.80
CA THR A 35 -8.55 2.36 -2.81
C THR A 35 -9.10 2.52 -4.22
N ASP A 36 -10.42 2.35 -4.39
CA ASP A 36 -11.09 2.39 -5.69
C ASP A 36 -11.00 3.78 -6.32
N ASP A 37 -11.33 4.84 -5.58
CA ASP A 37 -11.13 6.24 -5.97
C ASP A 37 -9.68 6.54 -6.33
N PHE A 38 -8.74 6.10 -5.49
CA PHE A 38 -7.31 6.30 -5.76
C PHE A 38 -6.88 5.63 -7.07
N LEU A 39 -7.30 4.38 -7.28
CA LEU A 39 -6.96 3.62 -8.48
C LEU A 39 -7.62 4.23 -9.73
N ALA A 40 -8.85 4.73 -9.62
CA ALA A 40 -9.53 5.41 -10.71
C ALA A 40 -8.80 6.70 -11.13
N LEU A 41 -8.39 7.52 -10.16
CA LEU A 41 -7.59 8.73 -10.41
C LEU A 41 -6.21 8.39 -10.98
N TRP A 42 -5.60 7.32 -10.48
CA TRP A 42 -4.33 6.82 -10.98
C TRP A 42 -4.42 6.33 -12.42
N ASP A 43 -5.45 5.55 -12.76
CA ASP A 43 -5.66 5.01 -14.11
C ASP A 43 -6.04 6.13 -15.10
N ALA A 44 -6.75 7.16 -14.63
CA ALA A 44 -7.04 8.37 -15.39
C ALA A 44 -5.79 9.24 -15.65
N GLY A 45 -4.66 8.96 -14.99
CA GLY A 45 -3.43 9.74 -15.12
C GLY A 45 -3.47 11.09 -14.38
N GLU A 46 -4.35 11.27 -13.39
CA GLU A 46 -4.44 12.52 -12.59
C GLU A 46 -3.12 12.86 -11.89
N PHE A 47 -2.31 11.84 -11.57
CA PHE A 47 -1.00 12.00 -10.94
C PHE A 47 0.17 12.00 -11.94
N ASP A 48 -0.11 11.94 -13.25
CA ASP A 48 0.93 12.01 -14.28
C ASP A 48 1.48 13.44 -14.39
N GLY A 49 2.79 13.60 -14.19
CA GLY A 49 3.42 14.92 -14.12
C GLY A 49 3.13 15.72 -12.83
N ALA A 50 2.33 15.18 -11.91
CA ALA A 50 2.14 15.76 -10.58
C ALA A 50 3.39 15.55 -9.72
N ASP A 51 3.73 16.54 -8.89
CA ASP A 51 4.78 16.38 -7.90
C ASP A 51 4.27 15.54 -6.73
N TRP A 52 4.81 14.33 -6.58
CA TRP A 52 4.35 13.37 -5.56
C TRP A 52 4.66 13.80 -4.13
N ASP A 53 5.57 14.76 -3.94
CA ASP A 53 5.90 15.34 -2.64
C ASP A 53 4.95 16.51 -2.31
N ALA A 54 4.50 17.24 -3.34
CA ALA A 54 3.48 18.28 -3.19
C ALA A 54 2.10 17.72 -2.82
N VAL A 55 1.78 16.47 -3.18
CA VAL A 55 0.53 15.82 -2.79
C VAL A 55 0.74 14.99 -1.52
N PRO A 56 0.17 15.40 -0.37
CA PRO A 56 0.41 14.73 0.90
C PRO A 56 -0.06 13.29 0.84
N GLY A 57 0.87 12.36 1.10
CA GLY A 57 0.57 10.93 1.14
C GLY A 57 0.56 10.21 -0.21
N LEU A 58 0.60 10.93 -1.34
CA LEU A 58 0.61 10.32 -2.67
C LEU A 58 1.81 9.42 -2.88
N ARG A 59 3.01 9.87 -2.52
CA ARG A 59 4.23 9.06 -2.61
C ARG A 59 4.12 7.75 -1.81
N ALA A 60 3.59 7.80 -0.59
CA ALA A 60 3.47 6.61 0.25
C ALA A 60 2.49 5.59 -0.34
N VAL A 61 1.34 6.07 -0.84
CA VAL A 61 0.32 5.23 -1.49
C VAL A 61 0.82 4.68 -2.82
N ALA A 62 1.47 5.51 -3.65
CA ALA A 62 2.02 5.10 -4.93
C ALA A 62 3.11 4.01 -4.79
N MET A 63 3.93 4.08 -3.73
CA MET A 63 4.93 3.04 -3.45
C MET A 63 4.30 1.70 -3.01
N ALA A 64 3.06 1.72 -2.51
CA ALA A 64 2.33 0.52 -2.10
C ALA A 64 1.48 -0.09 -3.24
N LEU A 65 1.30 0.60 -4.37
CA LEU A 65 0.55 0.11 -5.54
C LEU A 65 0.91 -1.32 -6.02
N PRO A 66 2.19 -1.74 -6.08
CA PRO A 66 2.51 -3.10 -6.52
C PRO A 66 1.91 -4.20 -5.62
N MET A 67 1.58 -3.89 -4.35
CA MET A 67 0.97 -4.85 -3.42
C MET A 67 -0.49 -5.17 -3.76
N VAL A 68 -1.20 -4.27 -4.44
CA VAL A 68 -2.63 -4.38 -4.77
C VAL A 68 -2.89 -4.76 -6.23
N ARG A 69 -1.88 -4.60 -7.11
CA ARG A 69 -1.97 -4.89 -8.56
C ARG A 69 -1.37 -6.24 -9.00
N SER A 70 -0.98 -7.11 -8.06
CA SER A 70 -0.40 -8.44 -8.34
C SER A 70 -1.43 -9.48 -8.73
#